data_AF-A0A812TAZ6-F1
#
_entry.id   AF-A0A812TAZ6-F1
#
_cell.length_a   1.000
_cell.length_b   1.000
_cell.length_c   1.000
_cell.angle_alpha   90.00
_cell.angle_beta   90.00
_cell.angle_gamma   90.00
#
_symmetry.space_group_name_H-M   'P 1'
#
loop_
_entity.id
_entity.type
_entity.pdbx_description
1 polymer ?
#
loop_
_entity_poly.entity_id
_entity_poly.type
_entity_poly.pdbx_seq_one_letter_code
_entity_poly.pdbx_strand_id
1 'polypeptide(L)'
;MKSGHDNVVWSLLDTGELENLQAFTPPNFPWLSIHEDDKITPLQKAALAGISSEAFDPYFRVIEWVVGEGADPAQQAPVSCTYGTDLWKNHDKKGTRVHIDYKNHSAVSLVLSCRKCLEHEMSQKGKQQADWSREIEYLKGALALMAKTEVNVKRPRITISRSVVELWEGLCQCTKTHNVTFETSDGQVTAHDLVLQKASPVLDAMLCGSLVEARRKTIEVKDATSSGVSLFLEVLYTGCTCNDLEWHTVLTAMDLAHRWSVDYIVVMLSGILQTLINEENFVAISEAAAYKGPDSLRKACRMFGNNNKTIQSQLKAGKLPRIVQDLLGISEGLNAQKRRRSL
;
A
#
# COMPACT_ATOMS: atom_id res chain seq x y z
N MET A 1 17.25 27.72 -2.67
CA MET A 1 16.52 27.85 -3.96
C MET A 1 15.79 26.53 -4.17
N LYS A 2 14.47 26.49 -4.05
CA LYS A 2 13.70 25.32 -4.51
C LYS A 2 13.84 25.25 -6.03
N SER A 3 14.02 24.05 -6.56
CA SER A 3 14.30 23.84 -7.98
C SER A 3 13.07 24.23 -8.80
N GLY A 4 13.25 24.73 -10.03
CA GLY A 4 12.14 25.03 -10.94
C GLY A 4 11.20 23.84 -11.21
N HIS A 5 11.63 22.62 -10.85
CA HIS A 5 10.86 21.39 -10.95
C HIS A 5 9.66 21.35 -10.00
N ASP A 6 9.75 21.92 -8.78
CA ASP A 6 8.62 21.90 -7.85
C ASP A 6 7.39 22.61 -8.45
N ASN A 7 7.61 23.75 -9.13
CA ASN A 7 6.54 24.53 -9.75
C ASN A 7 5.89 23.80 -10.93
N VAL A 8 6.67 23.01 -11.68
CA VAL A 8 6.15 22.17 -12.77
C VAL A 8 5.22 21.09 -12.23
N VAL A 9 5.60 20.41 -11.13
CA VAL A 9 4.74 19.40 -10.50
C VAL A 9 3.41 20.01 -10.09
N TRP A 10 3.43 21.16 -9.39
CA TRP A 10 2.20 21.85 -8.97
C TRP A 10 1.29 22.27 -10.12
N SER A 11 1.87 22.55 -11.29
CA SER A 11 1.12 22.92 -12.51
C SER A 11 0.59 21.70 -13.28
N LEU A 12 1.11 20.50 -13.02
CA LEU A 12 0.65 19.25 -13.64
C LEU A 12 -0.42 18.54 -12.81
N LEU A 13 -0.56 18.89 -11.52
CA LEU A 13 -1.54 18.26 -10.64
C LEU A 13 -2.98 18.48 -11.09
N ASP A 14 -3.26 19.51 -11.87
CA ASP A 14 -4.60 19.86 -12.34
C ASP A 14 -4.84 19.64 -13.84
N THR A 15 -3.90 19.01 -14.55
CA THR A 15 -4.03 18.75 -16.00
C THR A 15 -4.65 17.41 -16.35
N GLY A 16 -4.59 16.43 -15.42
CA GLY A 16 -4.98 15.05 -15.69
C GLY A 16 -3.93 14.25 -16.48
N GLU A 17 -2.77 14.83 -16.79
CA GLU A 17 -1.69 14.18 -17.55
C GLU A 17 -0.75 13.38 -16.62
N LEU A 18 -1.19 12.20 -16.18
CA LEU A 18 -0.43 11.39 -15.23
C LEU A 18 0.99 11.07 -15.72
N GLU A 19 1.16 10.76 -16.99
CA GLU A 19 2.46 10.37 -17.56
C GLU A 19 3.47 11.52 -17.48
N ASN A 20 3.03 12.76 -17.75
CA ASN A 20 3.85 13.96 -17.61
C ASN A 20 4.14 14.25 -16.14
N LEU A 21 3.11 14.15 -15.29
CA LEU A 21 3.28 14.34 -13.86
C LEU A 21 4.32 13.36 -13.28
N GLN A 22 4.28 12.08 -13.66
CA GLN A 22 5.27 11.08 -13.27
C GLN A 22 6.67 11.39 -13.80
N ALA A 23 6.78 11.80 -15.06
CA ALA A 23 8.07 12.09 -15.68
C ALA A 23 8.79 13.31 -15.06
N PHE A 24 8.02 14.32 -14.64
CA PHE A 24 8.58 15.57 -14.11
C PHE A 24 8.62 15.64 -12.57
N THR A 25 8.01 14.68 -11.86
CA THR A 25 8.06 14.64 -10.41
C THR A 25 9.41 14.09 -9.94
N PRO A 26 10.19 14.86 -9.16
CA PRO A 26 11.45 14.35 -8.62
C PRO A 26 11.15 13.24 -7.58
N PRO A 27 12.02 12.22 -7.45
CA PRO A 27 11.79 11.07 -6.54
C PRO A 27 11.59 11.45 -5.06
N ASN A 28 11.99 12.65 -4.67
CA ASN A 28 11.89 13.20 -3.32
C ASN A 28 10.91 14.38 -3.24
N PHE A 29 9.97 14.51 -4.18
CA PHE A 29 8.96 15.55 -4.11
C PHE A 29 8.19 15.45 -2.79
N PRO A 30 8.09 16.55 -2.01
CA PRO A 30 7.46 16.52 -0.71
C PRO A 30 5.94 16.52 -0.86
N TRP A 31 5.32 15.35 -0.96
CA TRP A 31 3.86 15.20 -1.11
C TRP A 31 3.02 15.73 0.05
N LEU A 32 3.67 16.01 1.19
CA LEU A 32 3.09 16.70 2.35
C LEU A 32 3.42 18.21 2.39
N SER A 33 3.99 18.76 1.33
CA SER A 33 4.27 20.19 1.25
C SER A 33 3.00 21.02 1.07
N ILE A 34 3.13 22.32 1.33
CA ILE A 34 2.08 23.31 1.09
C ILE A 34 2.55 24.21 -0.04
N HIS A 35 1.70 24.43 -1.05
CA HIS A 35 1.98 25.35 -2.16
C HIS A 35 2.31 26.74 -1.61
N GLU A 36 3.35 27.40 -2.13
CA GLU A 36 3.81 28.67 -1.58
C GLU A 36 2.81 29.81 -1.80
N ASP A 37 2.20 29.90 -2.98
CA ASP A 37 1.20 30.94 -3.26
C ASP A 37 -0.20 30.52 -2.79
N ASP A 38 -0.74 29.43 -3.36
CA ASP A 38 -2.11 28.97 -3.11
C ASP A 38 -2.37 28.49 -1.66
N LYS A 39 -1.32 28.17 -0.91
CA LYS A 39 -1.39 27.59 0.45
C LYS A 39 -2.30 26.35 0.54
N ILE A 40 -2.25 25.48 -0.46
CA ILE A 40 -2.98 24.20 -0.51
C ILE A 40 -2.04 23.00 -0.52
N THR A 41 -2.57 21.81 -0.23
CA THR A 41 -1.83 20.55 -0.40
C THR A 41 -1.88 20.06 -1.85
N PRO A 42 -0.94 19.19 -2.28
CA PRO A 42 -0.96 18.61 -3.63
C PRO A 42 -2.27 17.86 -3.92
N LEU A 43 -2.76 17.12 -2.93
CA LEU A 43 -3.97 16.32 -3.07
C LEU A 43 -5.24 17.17 -3.12
N GLN A 44 -5.30 18.31 -2.44
CA GLN A 44 -6.41 19.26 -2.59
C GLN A 44 -6.50 19.80 -4.02
N LYS A 45 -5.34 20.14 -4.62
CA LYS A 45 -5.27 20.62 -6.01
C LYS A 45 -5.75 19.54 -6.99
N ALA A 46 -5.18 18.33 -6.90
CA ALA A 46 -5.54 17.21 -7.75
C ALA A 46 -7.02 16.78 -7.61
N ALA A 47 -7.54 16.75 -6.38
CA ALA A 47 -8.89 16.27 -6.10
C ALA A 47 -10.01 17.17 -6.64
N LEU A 48 -9.74 18.44 -6.89
CA LEU A 48 -10.72 19.37 -7.45
C LEU A 48 -10.53 19.67 -8.94
N ALA A 49 -9.36 19.38 -9.49
CA ALA A 49 -9.06 19.67 -10.89
C ALA A 49 -10.03 19.02 -11.88
N GLY A 50 -10.43 17.78 -11.62
CA GLY A 50 -11.30 17.02 -12.53
C GLY A 50 -12.79 17.35 -12.43
N ILE A 51 -13.20 18.23 -11.50
CA ILE A 51 -14.63 18.46 -11.24
C ILE A 51 -15.36 19.00 -12.46
N SER A 52 -14.74 19.90 -13.21
CA SER A 52 -15.31 20.51 -14.42
C SER A 52 -14.88 19.81 -15.71
N SER A 53 -14.15 18.69 -15.61
CA SER A 53 -13.61 17.97 -16.76
C SER A 53 -14.68 17.17 -17.50
N GLU A 54 -14.49 17.03 -18.82
CA GLU A 54 -15.28 16.13 -19.68
C GLU A 54 -14.92 14.65 -19.52
N ALA A 55 -13.78 14.32 -18.93
CA ALA A 55 -13.37 12.95 -18.61
C ALA A 55 -12.80 12.88 -17.19
N PHE A 56 -13.30 11.95 -16.38
CA PHE A 56 -12.91 11.81 -14.97
C PHE A 56 -11.70 10.89 -14.78
N ASP A 57 -11.60 9.83 -15.59
CA ASP A 57 -10.56 8.81 -15.49
C ASP A 57 -9.12 9.37 -15.39
N PRO A 58 -8.70 10.36 -16.20
CA PRO A 58 -7.35 10.91 -16.09
C PRO A 58 -7.06 11.49 -14.69
N TYR A 59 -8.04 12.19 -14.11
CA TYR A 59 -7.91 12.80 -12.79
C TYR A 59 -8.00 11.78 -11.66
N PHE A 60 -8.80 10.71 -11.83
CA PHE A 60 -8.80 9.60 -10.90
C PHE A 60 -7.44 8.89 -10.85
N ARG A 61 -6.79 8.69 -12.00
CA ARG A 61 -5.43 8.15 -12.08
C ARG A 61 -4.42 9.07 -11.37
N VAL A 62 -4.53 10.39 -11.54
CA VAL A 62 -3.69 11.36 -10.81
C VAL A 62 -3.92 11.28 -9.29
N ILE A 63 -5.17 11.29 -8.82
CA ILE A 63 -5.49 11.19 -7.38
C ILE A 63 -4.93 9.90 -6.79
N GLU A 64 -5.17 8.76 -7.45
CA GLU A 64 -4.68 7.46 -6.99
C GLU A 64 -3.15 7.44 -6.89
N TRP A 65 -2.46 7.98 -7.90
CA TRP A 65 -1.00 8.05 -7.90
C TRP A 65 -0.45 9.00 -6.84
N VAL A 66 -0.95 10.24 -6.74
CA VAL A 66 -0.52 11.24 -5.73
C VAL A 66 -0.67 10.68 -4.30
N VAL A 67 -1.76 9.98 -4.05
CA VAL A 67 -1.99 9.30 -2.78
C VAL A 67 -1.03 8.10 -2.60
N GLY A 68 -0.77 7.33 -3.66
CA GLY A 68 0.22 6.25 -3.67
C GLY A 68 1.67 6.70 -3.45
N GLU A 69 1.99 7.93 -3.82
CA GLU A 69 3.29 8.58 -3.58
C GLU A 69 3.43 9.18 -2.17
N GLY A 70 2.35 9.21 -1.38
CA GLY A 70 2.38 9.54 0.04
C GLY A 70 1.73 10.87 0.43
N ALA A 71 0.91 11.47 -0.44
CA ALA A 71 0.06 12.58 -0.03
C ALA A 71 -0.98 12.11 1.00
N ASP A 72 -1.20 12.90 2.05
CA ASP A 72 -2.14 12.56 3.13
C ASP A 72 -3.54 13.17 2.88
N PRO A 73 -4.60 12.36 2.70
CA PRO A 73 -5.97 12.85 2.55
C PRO A 73 -6.51 13.63 3.76
N ALA A 74 -5.92 13.45 4.94
CA ALA A 74 -6.28 14.14 6.18
C ALA A 74 -5.46 15.43 6.42
N GLN A 75 -4.38 15.67 5.68
CA GLN A 75 -3.59 16.89 5.81
C GLN A 75 -4.43 18.11 5.43
N GLN A 76 -4.47 19.08 6.33
CA GLN A 76 -5.22 20.32 6.14
C GLN A 76 -4.37 21.42 5.50
N ALA A 77 -5.01 22.25 4.68
CA ALA A 77 -4.44 23.54 4.32
C ALA A 77 -4.26 24.41 5.58
N PRO A 78 -3.17 25.20 5.68
CA PRO A 78 -2.93 26.07 6.82
C PRO A 78 -4.05 27.11 6.98
N VAL A 79 -4.21 27.59 8.22
CA VAL A 79 -5.15 28.67 8.58
C VAL A 79 -4.92 29.98 7.80
N SER A 80 -3.71 30.16 7.24
CA SER A 80 -3.30 31.29 6.42
C SER A 80 -3.72 31.17 4.96
N CYS A 81 -4.31 30.06 4.53
CA CYS A 81 -4.85 29.92 3.18
C CYS A 81 -6.05 30.87 3.00
N THR A 82 -5.98 31.70 1.96
CA THR A 82 -7.05 32.62 1.56
C THR A 82 -7.67 32.23 0.22
N TYR A 83 -7.26 31.08 -0.33
CA TYR A 83 -7.73 30.58 -1.61
C TYR A 83 -8.98 29.73 -1.42
N GLY A 84 -9.80 29.73 -2.46
CA GLY A 84 -10.97 28.89 -2.59
C GLY A 84 -11.25 28.63 -4.07
N THR A 85 -12.22 27.78 -4.35
CA THR A 85 -12.69 27.52 -5.70
C THR A 85 -14.11 28.04 -5.88
N ASP A 86 -14.39 28.51 -7.09
CA ASP A 86 -15.72 28.87 -7.53
C ASP A 86 -16.15 27.89 -8.62
N LEU A 87 -17.31 27.28 -8.42
CA LEU A 87 -17.95 26.41 -9.40
C LEU A 87 -19.20 27.11 -9.93
N TRP A 88 -19.45 27.01 -11.23
CA TRP A 88 -20.68 27.51 -11.84
C TRP A 88 -20.99 26.73 -13.13
N LYS A 89 -22.25 26.78 -13.56
CA LYS A 89 -22.67 26.26 -14.86
C LYS A 89 -22.50 27.32 -15.94
N ASN A 90 -22.04 26.90 -17.11
CA ASN A 90 -21.71 27.78 -18.23
C ASN A 90 -22.90 28.62 -18.70
N HIS A 91 -24.12 28.09 -18.63
CA HIS A 91 -25.34 28.79 -19.04
C HIS A 91 -25.85 29.82 -18.03
N ASP A 92 -25.42 29.75 -16.75
CA ASP A 92 -25.88 30.67 -15.71
C ASP A 92 -24.85 30.84 -14.58
N LYS A 93 -23.79 31.60 -14.84
CA LYS A 93 -22.72 31.82 -13.86
C LYS A 93 -23.22 32.45 -12.55
N LYS A 94 -24.07 33.49 -12.63
CA LYS A 94 -24.52 34.23 -11.45
C LYS A 94 -25.51 33.40 -10.63
N GLY A 95 -26.40 32.70 -11.30
CA GLY A 95 -27.44 31.91 -10.67
C GLY A 95 -27.01 30.51 -10.26
N THR A 96 -25.77 30.07 -10.50
CA THR A 96 -25.29 28.73 -10.07
C THR A 96 -23.93 28.76 -9.37
N ARG A 97 -23.41 29.95 -9.03
CA ARG A 97 -22.11 30.06 -8.37
C ARG A 97 -22.12 29.42 -6.98
N VAL A 98 -21.18 28.50 -6.77
CA VAL A 98 -20.89 27.87 -5.48
C VAL A 98 -19.42 28.14 -5.15
N HIS A 99 -19.19 28.82 -4.03
CA HIS A 99 -17.84 29.11 -3.54
C HIS A 99 -17.46 28.17 -2.39
N ILE A 100 -16.23 27.67 -2.39
CA ILE A 100 -15.71 26.78 -1.35
C ILE A 100 -14.30 27.23 -0.97
N ASP A 101 -14.11 27.58 0.30
CA ASP A 101 -12.80 27.92 0.86
C ASP A 101 -11.93 26.66 1.03
N TYR A 102 -10.63 26.78 0.79
CA TYR A 102 -9.68 25.70 1.07
C TYR A 102 -9.18 25.70 2.51
N LYS A 103 -9.28 26.85 3.19
CA LYS A 103 -8.84 27.03 4.57
C LYS A 103 -9.47 25.99 5.51
N ASN A 104 -8.65 25.43 6.39
CA ASN A 104 -9.02 24.42 7.40
C ASN A 104 -9.63 23.13 6.82
N HIS A 105 -9.61 22.97 5.50
CA HIS A 105 -10.03 21.74 4.87
C HIS A 105 -8.80 20.87 4.59
N SER A 106 -8.93 19.57 4.84
CA SER A 106 -8.16 18.53 4.16
C SER A 106 -8.77 18.20 2.80
N ALA A 107 -8.08 17.43 1.95
CA ALA A 107 -8.65 16.98 0.66
C ALA A 107 -9.99 16.24 0.84
N VAL A 108 -10.09 15.34 1.82
CA VAL A 108 -11.35 14.63 2.13
C VAL A 108 -12.45 15.59 2.55
N SER A 109 -12.17 16.47 3.51
CA SER A 109 -13.19 17.40 4.01
C SER A 109 -13.60 18.44 2.95
N LEU A 110 -12.67 18.82 2.06
CA LEU A 110 -12.91 19.75 0.96
C LEU A 110 -13.85 19.14 -0.07
N VAL A 111 -13.57 17.91 -0.51
CA VAL A 111 -14.42 17.17 -1.46
C VAL A 111 -15.81 16.91 -0.87
N LEU A 112 -15.89 16.59 0.43
CA LEU A 112 -17.17 16.46 1.13
C LEU A 112 -17.94 17.78 1.21
N SER A 113 -17.25 18.88 1.52
CA SER A 113 -17.85 20.22 1.58
C SER A 113 -18.42 20.61 0.21
N CYS A 114 -17.60 20.47 -0.83
CA CYS A 114 -17.98 20.68 -2.22
C CYS A 114 -19.23 19.89 -2.60
N ARG A 115 -19.23 18.57 -2.35
CA ARG A 115 -20.37 17.71 -2.67
C ARG A 115 -21.65 18.17 -1.98
N LYS A 116 -21.57 18.50 -0.69
CA LYS A 116 -22.73 19.00 0.07
C LYS A 116 -23.26 20.31 -0.49
N CYS A 117 -22.37 21.24 -0.87
CA CYS A 117 -22.79 22.51 -1.47
C CYS A 117 -23.50 22.29 -2.81
N LEU A 118 -22.98 21.40 -3.68
CA LEU A 118 -23.61 21.09 -4.96
C LEU A 118 -24.96 20.37 -4.78
N GLU A 119 -25.04 19.39 -3.87
CA GLU A 119 -26.29 18.70 -3.52
C GLU A 119 -27.35 19.68 -2.99
N HIS A 120 -26.93 20.61 -2.12
CA HIS A 120 -27.81 21.65 -1.61
C HIS A 120 -28.32 22.57 -2.72
N GLU A 121 -27.44 23.01 -3.62
CA GLU A 121 -27.83 23.81 -4.79
C GLU A 121 -28.90 23.09 -5.61
N MET A 122 -28.61 21.86 -6.06
CA MET A 122 -29.55 21.03 -6.83
C MET A 122 -30.91 20.91 -6.16
N SER A 123 -30.94 20.82 -4.83
CA SER A 123 -32.17 20.74 -4.04
C SER A 123 -32.99 22.03 -4.06
N GLN A 124 -32.33 23.19 -4.09
CA GLN A 124 -32.98 24.51 -4.04
C GLN A 124 -33.47 24.95 -5.42
N LYS A 125 -32.68 24.77 -6.47
CA LYS A 125 -33.00 25.29 -7.82
C LYS A 125 -33.53 24.25 -8.78
N GLY A 126 -33.41 22.96 -8.42
CA GLY A 126 -33.81 21.85 -9.25
C GLY A 126 -32.85 21.60 -10.42
N LYS A 127 -32.96 20.39 -10.99
CA LYS A 127 -32.06 19.92 -12.05
C LYS A 127 -32.10 20.76 -13.32
N GLN A 128 -33.24 21.40 -13.64
CA GLN A 128 -33.36 22.21 -14.85
C GLN A 128 -32.45 23.44 -14.82
N GLN A 129 -32.20 24.01 -13.64
CA GLN A 129 -31.38 25.22 -13.50
C GLN A 129 -29.94 24.87 -13.13
N ALA A 130 -29.73 23.86 -12.29
CA ALA A 130 -28.43 23.58 -11.68
C ALA A 130 -28.16 22.07 -11.59
N ASP A 131 -28.09 21.35 -12.73
CA ASP A 131 -27.77 19.92 -12.70
C ASP A 131 -26.29 19.65 -12.38
N TRP A 132 -25.99 19.35 -11.11
CA TRP A 132 -24.65 18.98 -10.64
C TRP A 132 -24.41 17.47 -10.54
N SER A 133 -25.29 16.64 -11.13
CA SER A 133 -25.24 15.17 -10.96
C SER A 133 -23.87 14.59 -11.31
N ARG A 134 -23.27 15.11 -12.37
CA ARG A 134 -21.99 14.67 -12.93
C ARG A 134 -20.82 15.03 -12.01
N GLU A 135 -20.78 16.27 -11.52
CA GLU A 135 -19.75 16.73 -10.59
C GLU A 135 -19.84 16.00 -9.24
N ILE A 136 -21.06 15.71 -8.77
CA ILE A 136 -21.29 14.92 -7.57
C ILE A 136 -20.77 13.49 -7.74
N GLU A 137 -20.93 12.89 -8.91
CA GLU A 137 -20.39 11.57 -9.24
C GLU A 137 -18.86 11.57 -9.20
N TYR A 138 -18.22 12.58 -9.79
CA TYR A 138 -16.77 12.77 -9.70
C TYR A 138 -16.29 12.83 -8.24
N LEU A 139 -16.91 13.68 -7.42
CA LEU A 139 -16.54 13.86 -6.01
C LEU A 139 -16.71 12.58 -5.20
N LYS A 140 -17.71 11.75 -5.51
CA LYS A 140 -17.87 10.41 -4.92
C LYS A 140 -16.72 9.49 -5.31
N GLY A 141 -16.32 9.49 -6.58
CA GLY A 141 -15.15 8.73 -7.06
C GLY A 141 -13.85 9.16 -6.38
N ALA A 142 -13.59 10.46 -6.31
CA ALA A 142 -12.42 11.02 -5.63
C ALA A 142 -12.36 10.62 -4.14
N LEU A 143 -13.49 10.68 -3.42
CA LEU A 143 -13.57 10.20 -2.03
C LEU A 143 -13.28 8.72 -1.90
N ALA A 144 -13.81 7.89 -2.81
CA ALA A 144 -13.57 6.45 -2.78
C ALA A 144 -12.09 6.12 -2.98
N LEU A 145 -11.38 6.87 -3.84
CA LEU A 145 -9.93 6.71 -4.04
C LEU A 145 -9.15 7.09 -2.77
N MET A 146 -9.46 8.24 -2.16
CA MET A 146 -8.80 8.66 -0.93
C MET A 146 -9.07 7.70 0.24
N ALA A 147 -10.27 7.12 0.34
CA ALA A 147 -10.63 6.18 1.39
C ALA A 147 -9.95 4.80 1.26
N LYS A 148 -9.57 4.38 0.05
CA LYS A 148 -8.85 3.11 -0.18
C LYS A 148 -7.45 3.10 0.46
N THR A 149 -6.88 4.27 0.75
CA THR A 149 -5.45 4.41 1.07
C THR A 149 -5.12 4.45 2.56
N GLU A 150 -6.10 4.24 3.45
CA GLU A 150 -5.85 4.09 4.90
C GLU A 150 -4.86 2.95 5.23
N VAL A 151 -4.52 2.09 4.28
CA VAL A 151 -3.61 0.96 4.44
C VAL A 151 -2.13 1.32 4.23
N ASN A 152 -1.78 2.43 3.56
CA ASN A 152 -0.39 2.72 3.15
C ASN A 152 0.30 3.88 3.90
N VAL A 153 -0.44 4.69 4.66
CA VAL A 153 0.05 5.97 5.22
C VAL A 153 0.80 5.84 6.57
N LYS A 154 0.91 4.64 7.16
CA LYS A 154 1.54 4.50 8.49
C LYS A 154 3.06 4.34 8.49
N ARG A 155 3.74 4.33 7.34
CA ARG A 155 5.20 4.17 7.30
C ARG A 155 5.85 5.39 6.63
N PRO A 156 6.65 6.18 7.36
CA PRO A 156 7.41 7.27 6.74
C PRO A 156 8.34 6.66 5.68
N ARG A 157 8.19 7.09 4.43
CA ARG A 157 9.15 6.76 3.37
C ARG A 157 10.37 7.64 3.55
N ILE A 158 11.54 7.03 3.64
CA ILE A 158 12.81 7.74 3.76
C ILE A 158 13.58 7.51 2.47
N THR A 159 13.95 8.58 1.78
CA THR A 159 14.85 8.50 0.63
C THR A 159 16.26 8.21 1.12
N ILE A 160 16.84 7.11 0.66
CA ILE A 160 18.23 6.74 0.93
C ILE A 160 19.03 6.81 -0.36
N SER A 161 20.30 7.21 -0.26
CA SER A 161 21.20 7.19 -1.42
C SER A 161 21.41 5.75 -1.88
N ARG A 162 21.41 5.53 -3.20
CA ARG A 162 21.69 4.23 -3.82
C ARG A 162 22.99 3.61 -3.31
N SER A 163 24.02 4.43 -3.07
CA SER A 163 25.32 3.95 -2.56
C SER A 163 25.24 3.34 -1.15
N VAL A 164 24.21 3.70 -0.35
CA VAL A 164 23.97 3.07 0.95
C VAL A 164 23.39 1.67 0.77
N VAL A 165 22.47 1.51 -0.18
CA VAL A 165 21.90 0.19 -0.52
C VAL A 165 22.97 -0.72 -1.10
N GLU A 166 23.79 -0.21 -2.04
CA GLU A 166 24.92 -0.93 -2.63
C GLU A 166 25.95 -1.35 -1.57
N LEU A 167 26.17 -0.53 -0.53
CA LEU A 167 27.01 -0.90 0.60
C LEU A 167 26.40 -2.08 1.39
N TRP A 168 25.10 -2.06 1.67
CA TRP A 168 24.43 -3.16 2.38
C TRP A 168 24.37 -4.44 1.56
N GLU A 169 24.15 -4.34 0.24
CA GLU A 169 24.27 -5.46 -0.70
C GLU A 169 25.69 -6.03 -0.68
N GLY A 170 26.71 -5.16 -0.73
CA GLY A 170 28.11 -5.55 -0.63
C GLY A 170 28.44 -6.26 0.68
N LEU A 171 27.85 -5.81 1.79
CA LEU A 171 27.97 -6.51 3.08
C LEU A 171 27.28 -7.88 3.04
N CYS A 172 26.07 -7.98 2.50
CA CYS A 172 25.35 -9.25 2.36
C CYS A 172 26.13 -10.28 1.53
N GLN A 173 26.88 -9.82 0.53
CA GLN A 173 27.67 -10.67 -0.36
C GLN A 173 29.10 -10.94 0.16
N CYS A 174 29.51 -10.33 1.28
CA CYS A 174 30.86 -10.45 1.82
C CYS A 174 31.04 -11.76 2.60
N THR A 175 30.97 -12.90 1.90
CA THR A 175 31.04 -14.24 2.51
C THR A 175 32.31 -14.51 3.32
N LYS A 176 33.40 -13.78 3.05
CA LYS A 176 34.67 -13.88 3.79
C LYS A 176 34.57 -13.43 5.25
N THR A 177 33.63 -12.54 5.57
CA THR A 177 33.41 -12.02 6.93
C THR A 177 32.22 -12.65 7.62
N HIS A 178 31.50 -13.54 6.94
CA HIS A 178 30.42 -14.30 7.54
C HIS A 178 30.95 -15.23 8.63
N ASN A 179 30.20 -15.32 9.72
CA ASN A 179 30.59 -16.06 10.92
C ASN A 179 29.47 -16.95 11.46
N VAL A 180 28.34 -17.05 10.75
CA VAL A 180 27.26 -18.02 11.00
C VAL A 180 26.90 -18.73 9.71
N THR A 181 26.63 -20.04 9.81
CA THR A 181 26.20 -20.89 8.71
C THR A 181 24.79 -21.41 8.96
N PHE A 182 23.90 -21.25 7.99
CA PHE A 182 22.63 -21.95 7.90
C PHE A 182 22.84 -23.25 7.12
N GLU A 183 22.47 -24.38 7.74
CA GLU A 183 22.39 -25.65 7.03
C GLU A 183 20.96 -25.88 6.53
N THR A 184 20.77 -25.77 5.23
CA THR A 184 19.45 -25.86 4.57
C THR A 184 19.20 -27.27 4.04
N SER A 185 18.08 -27.46 3.33
CA SER A 185 17.73 -28.73 2.70
C SER A 185 18.62 -29.11 1.51
N ASP A 186 19.17 -28.10 0.82
CA ASP A 186 19.85 -28.24 -0.47
C ASP A 186 21.26 -27.60 -0.49
N GLY A 187 21.73 -27.06 0.64
CA GLY A 187 23.03 -26.42 0.71
C GLY A 187 23.37 -25.73 2.02
N GLN A 188 24.33 -24.82 1.94
CA GLN A 188 24.72 -23.94 3.04
C GLN A 188 24.62 -22.49 2.61
N VAL A 189 24.09 -21.65 3.49
CA VAL A 189 24.05 -20.20 3.33
C VAL A 189 24.74 -19.58 4.54
N THR A 190 25.49 -18.50 4.36
CA THR A 190 26.27 -17.89 5.44
C THR A 190 25.83 -16.45 5.68
N ALA A 191 26.03 -15.92 6.89
CA ALA A 191 25.69 -14.55 7.25
C ALA A 191 26.54 -14.01 8.41
N HIS A 192 26.39 -12.72 8.71
CA HIS A 192 26.91 -12.08 9.91
C HIS A 192 25.94 -12.23 11.10
N ASP A 193 26.43 -12.80 12.20
CA ASP A 193 25.66 -12.96 13.43
C ASP A 193 25.14 -11.64 14.01
N LEU A 194 25.93 -10.57 13.92
CA LEU A 194 25.54 -9.25 14.39
C LEU A 194 24.25 -8.75 13.71
N VAL A 195 24.10 -8.97 12.40
CA VAL A 195 22.89 -8.55 11.67
C VAL A 195 21.70 -9.39 12.13
N LEU A 196 21.89 -10.70 12.27
CA LEU A 196 20.85 -11.63 12.74
C LEU A 196 20.37 -11.28 14.16
N GLN A 197 21.31 -11.07 15.08
CA GLN A 197 21.06 -10.70 16.48
C GLN A 197 20.31 -9.36 16.58
N LYS A 198 20.70 -8.37 15.78
CA LYS A 198 20.03 -7.05 15.82
C LYS A 198 18.64 -7.06 15.21
N ALA A 199 18.39 -7.92 14.22
CA ALA A 199 17.12 -7.96 13.53
C ALA A 199 16.09 -8.88 14.20
N SER A 200 16.53 -9.86 14.99
CA SER A 200 15.65 -10.88 15.56
C SER A 200 15.98 -11.18 17.02
N PRO A 201 15.01 -11.04 17.96
CA PRO A 201 15.22 -11.47 19.34
C PRO A 201 15.42 -12.99 19.47
N VAL A 202 14.85 -13.77 18.54
CA VAL A 202 15.01 -15.23 18.52
C VAL A 202 16.44 -15.59 18.12
N LEU A 203 16.96 -14.98 17.05
CA LEU A 203 18.33 -15.23 16.60
C LEU A 203 19.36 -14.64 17.58
N ASP A 204 19.04 -13.53 18.25
CA ASP A 204 19.85 -12.98 19.34
C ASP A 204 20.05 -14.00 20.47
N ALA A 205 18.94 -14.53 20.99
CA ALA A 205 18.98 -15.56 22.03
C ALA A 205 19.71 -16.84 21.56
N MET A 206 19.51 -17.23 20.30
CA MET A 206 20.14 -18.41 19.69
C MET A 206 21.66 -18.28 19.55
N LEU A 207 22.16 -17.07 19.27
CA LEU A 207 23.57 -16.83 18.90
C LEU A 207 24.43 -16.19 20.00
N CYS A 208 23.82 -15.59 21.03
CA CYS A 208 24.52 -15.03 22.19
C CYS A 208 24.48 -15.91 23.45
N GLY A 209 23.65 -16.96 23.45
CA GLY A 209 23.41 -17.80 24.62
C GLY A 209 24.39 -18.98 24.79
N SER A 210 24.00 -19.91 25.67
CA SER A 210 24.72 -21.17 25.91
C SER A 210 24.30 -22.32 24.98
N LEU A 211 23.44 -22.01 24.00
CA LEU A 211 22.86 -22.98 23.08
C LEU A 211 23.90 -23.54 22.11
N VAL A 212 23.57 -24.67 21.47
CA VAL A 212 24.48 -25.38 20.56
C VAL A 212 24.82 -24.51 19.36
N GLU A 213 23.86 -23.74 18.88
CA GLU A 213 23.96 -22.81 17.77
C GLU A 213 24.96 -21.68 18.07
N ALA A 214 24.98 -21.15 19.29
CA ALA A 214 25.96 -20.14 19.70
C ALA A 214 27.39 -20.69 19.69
N ARG A 215 27.58 -21.97 20.07
CA ARG A 215 28.90 -22.63 20.10
C ARG A 215 29.38 -23.07 18.72
N ARG A 216 28.49 -23.66 17.91
CA ARG A 216 28.79 -24.13 16.55
C ARG A 216 28.80 -23.01 15.53
N LYS A 217 28.12 -21.89 15.83
CA LYS A 217 27.77 -20.84 14.86
C LYS A 217 27.06 -21.43 13.64
N THR A 218 26.18 -22.39 13.89
CA THR A 218 25.43 -23.11 12.87
C THR A 218 23.96 -23.18 13.26
N ILE A 219 23.07 -22.83 12.32
CA ILE A 219 21.61 -22.90 12.48
C ILE A 219 21.08 -23.93 11.49
N GLU A 220 20.44 -24.98 11.98
CA GLU A 220 19.87 -26.02 11.14
C GLU A 220 18.42 -25.65 10.75
N VAL A 221 18.16 -25.54 9.44
CA VAL A 221 16.85 -25.21 8.85
C VAL A 221 16.59 -26.12 7.66
N LYS A 222 16.54 -27.43 7.96
CA LYS A 222 16.39 -28.51 6.96
C LYS A 222 15.06 -28.50 6.22
N ASP A 223 14.09 -27.73 6.70
CA ASP A 223 12.79 -27.52 6.06
C ASP A 223 12.74 -26.30 5.13
N ALA A 224 13.84 -25.55 5.01
CA ALA A 224 13.97 -24.41 4.11
C ALA A 224 15.04 -24.66 3.04
N THR A 225 14.83 -24.12 1.85
CA THR A 225 15.83 -24.12 0.76
C THR A 225 16.86 -23.01 0.94
N SER A 226 18.02 -23.17 0.31
CA SER A 226 19.07 -22.15 0.25
C SER A 226 18.58 -20.87 -0.43
N SER A 227 17.70 -20.99 -1.42
CA SER A 227 17.07 -19.82 -2.06
C SER A 227 16.17 -19.04 -1.10
N GLY A 228 15.37 -19.72 -0.29
CA GLY A 228 14.49 -19.09 0.69
C GLY A 228 15.26 -18.41 1.83
N VAL A 229 16.33 -19.06 2.33
CA VAL A 229 17.23 -18.44 3.32
C VAL A 229 17.98 -17.26 2.73
N SER A 230 18.49 -17.38 1.50
CA SER A 230 19.16 -16.27 0.80
C SER A 230 18.24 -15.08 0.61
N LEU A 231 17.00 -15.29 0.19
CA LEU A 231 16.01 -14.22 0.05
C LEU A 231 15.68 -13.56 1.40
N PHE A 232 15.51 -14.35 2.47
CA PHE A 232 15.32 -13.79 3.80
C PHE A 232 16.49 -12.87 4.19
N LEU A 233 17.73 -13.32 3.97
CA LEU A 233 18.93 -12.54 4.27
C LEU A 233 19.05 -11.29 3.38
N GLU A 234 18.80 -11.40 2.07
CA GLU A 234 18.82 -10.26 1.15
C GLU A 234 17.90 -9.15 1.67
N VAL A 235 16.63 -9.49 1.96
CA VAL A 235 15.65 -8.54 2.48
C VAL A 235 15.99 -8.04 3.89
N LEU A 236 16.64 -8.87 4.72
CA LEU A 236 17.12 -8.48 6.05
C LEU A 236 18.20 -7.40 5.99
N TYR A 237 19.12 -7.49 5.02
CA TYR A 237 20.23 -6.57 4.86
C TYR A 237 19.82 -5.27 4.15
N THR A 238 19.05 -5.38 3.08
CA THR A 238 18.82 -4.26 2.15
C THR A 238 17.42 -3.65 2.28
N GLY A 239 16.46 -4.39 2.84
CA GLY A 239 15.06 -4.00 2.84
C GLY A 239 14.38 -4.10 1.46
N CYS A 240 15.06 -4.67 0.45
CA CYS A 240 14.51 -4.83 -0.89
C CYS A 240 15.04 -6.11 -1.58
N THR A 241 14.50 -6.39 -2.76
CA THR A 241 15.02 -7.42 -3.65
C THR A 241 14.74 -7.01 -5.09
N CYS A 242 15.65 -7.36 -6.01
CA CYS A 242 15.56 -7.02 -7.43
C CYS A 242 15.39 -8.24 -8.34
N ASN A 243 15.19 -9.42 -7.75
CA ASN A 243 15.11 -10.67 -8.48
C ASN A 243 13.66 -10.96 -8.92
N ASP A 244 13.51 -11.64 -10.06
CA ASP A 244 12.25 -12.32 -10.37
C ASP A 244 12.11 -13.50 -9.40
N LEU A 245 11.11 -13.42 -8.52
CA LEU A 245 10.97 -14.35 -7.41
C LEU A 245 9.85 -15.36 -7.65
N GLU A 246 10.21 -16.63 -7.51
CA GLU A 246 9.26 -17.73 -7.41
C GLU A 246 8.50 -17.67 -6.07
N TRP A 247 7.19 -17.87 -6.12
CA TRP A 247 6.31 -17.74 -4.95
C TRP A 247 6.71 -18.68 -3.80
N HIS A 248 7.23 -19.87 -4.10
CA HIS A 248 7.74 -20.82 -3.10
C HIS A 248 8.93 -20.26 -2.31
N THR A 249 9.83 -19.54 -2.98
CA THR A 249 10.99 -18.89 -2.36
C THR A 249 10.53 -17.79 -1.42
N VAL A 250 9.57 -16.98 -1.83
CA VAL A 250 8.99 -15.91 -1.01
C VAL A 250 8.26 -16.46 0.21
N LEU A 251 7.50 -17.57 0.06
CA LEU A 251 6.85 -18.23 1.20
C LEU A 251 7.87 -18.79 2.19
N THR A 252 8.93 -19.44 1.71
CA THR A 252 10.01 -19.94 2.57
C THR A 252 10.65 -18.81 3.36
N ALA A 253 10.98 -17.70 2.69
CA ALA A 253 11.55 -16.52 3.36
C ALA A 253 10.58 -15.91 4.39
N MET A 254 9.28 -15.86 4.09
CA MET A 254 8.26 -15.33 5.00
C MET A 254 8.09 -16.23 6.23
N ASP A 255 8.16 -17.55 6.04
CA ASP A 255 8.12 -18.53 7.12
C ASP A 255 9.30 -18.38 8.08
N LEU A 256 10.50 -18.14 7.55
CA LEU A 256 11.70 -17.86 8.34
C LEU A 256 11.58 -16.53 9.09
N ALA A 257 11.12 -15.47 8.41
CA ALA A 257 10.89 -14.17 9.04
C ALA A 257 9.90 -14.26 10.20
N HIS A 258 8.78 -14.97 10.01
CA HIS A 258 7.80 -15.20 11.07
C HIS A 258 8.39 -16.05 12.20
N ARG A 259 9.08 -17.17 11.87
CA ARG A 259 9.75 -18.05 12.85
C ARG A 259 10.72 -17.31 13.74
N TRP A 260 11.44 -16.34 13.19
CA TRP A 260 12.44 -15.55 13.89
C TRP A 260 11.90 -14.18 14.35
N SER A 261 10.58 -13.96 14.33
CA SER A 261 9.96 -12.74 14.83
C SER A 261 10.51 -11.45 14.19
N VAL A 262 10.74 -11.48 12.87
CA VAL A 262 11.19 -10.34 12.08
C VAL A 262 10.00 -9.72 11.33
N ASP A 263 9.08 -9.13 12.09
CA ASP A 263 7.74 -8.73 11.61
C ASP A 263 7.77 -7.77 10.41
N TYR A 264 8.75 -6.86 10.38
CA TYR A 264 8.86 -5.90 9.28
C TYR A 264 9.15 -6.60 7.94
N ILE A 265 9.91 -7.69 7.96
CA ILE A 265 10.18 -8.53 6.78
C ILE A 265 8.95 -9.35 6.39
N VAL A 266 8.19 -9.88 7.36
CA VAL A 266 6.92 -10.56 7.08
C VAL A 266 6.00 -9.63 6.26
N VAL A 267 5.92 -8.35 6.64
CA VAL A 267 5.12 -7.37 5.88
C VAL A 267 5.68 -7.10 4.49
N MET A 268 7.00 -6.96 4.33
CA MET A 268 7.61 -6.73 3.01
C MET A 268 7.39 -7.91 2.06
N LEU A 269 7.68 -9.13 2.51
CA LEU A 269 7.47 -10.35 1.72
C LEU A 269 5.98 -10.59 1.42
N SER A 270 5.09 -10.22 2.35
CA SER A 270 3.65 -10.21 2.10
C SER A 270 3.24 -9.23 1.00
N GLY A 271 3.95 -8.11 0.83
CA GLY A 271 3.76 -7.20 -0.29
C GLY A 271 4.08 -7.87 -1.62
N ILE A 272 5.19 -8.61 -1.68
CA ILE A 272 5.60 -9.38 -2.87
C ILE A 272 4.61 -10.51 -3.16
N LEU A 273 4.18 -11.28 -2.15
CA LEU A 273 3.21 -12.35 -2.34
C LEU A 273 1.88 -11.86 -2.93
N GLN A 274 1.44 -10.65 -2.58
CA GLN A 274 0.22 -10.06 -3.15
C GLN A 274 0.30 -9.90 -4.66
N THR A 275 1.47 -9.60 -5.22
CA THR A 275 1.66 -9.43 -6.67
C THR A 275 1.81 -10.76 -7.40
N LEU A 276 2.10 -11.84 -6.68
CA LEU A 276 2.31 -13.17 -7.23
C LEU A 276 1.05 -14.06 -7.21
N ILE A 277 -0.05 -13.64 -6.57
CA ILE A 277 -1.26 -14.46 -6.43
C ILE A 277 -1.83 -14.81 -7.80
N ASN A 278 -1.97 -16.11 -8.06
CA ASN A 278 -2.60 -16.68 -9.23
C ASN A 278 -3.37 -17.96 -8.87
N GLU A 279 -4.01 -18.62 -9.85
CA GLU A 279 -4.81 -19.82 -9.60
C GLU A 279 -4.01 -21.01 -9.07
N GLU A 280 -2.75 -21.16 -9.50
CA GLU A 280 -1.87 -22.26 -9.14
C GLU A 280 -1.41 -22.16 -7.68
N ASN A 281 -1.00 -20.98 -7.25
CA ASN A 281 -0.41 -20.75 -5.94
C ASN A 281 -1.39 -20.21 -4.89
N PHE A 282 -2.64 -19.95 -5.29
CA PHE A 282 -3.66 -19.35 -4.43
C PHE A 282 -3.80 -20.04 -3.07
N VAL A 283 -3.85 -21.37 -3.07
CA VAL A 283 -4.07 -22.17 -1.86
C VAL A 283 -2.91 -21.97 -0.88
N ALA A 284 -1.67 -22.17 -1.35
CA ALA A 284 -0.49 -22.07 -0.50
C ALA A 284 -0.31 -20.65 0.08
N ILE A 285 -0.50 -19.61 -0.74
CA ILE A 285 -0.41 -18.22 -0.29
C ILE A 285 -1.54 -17.90 0.70
N SER A 286 -2.75 -18.39 0.47
CA SER A 286 -3.89 -18.16 1.36
C SER A 286 -3.72 -18.83 2.73
N GLU A 287 -3.17 -20.05 2.76
CA GLU A 287 -2.84 -20.73 4.02
C GLU A 287 -1.79 -19.95 4.80
N ALA A 288 -0.71 -19.53 4.14
CA ALA A 288 0.32 -18.72 4.76
C ALA A 288 -0.23 -17.37 5.27
N ALA A 289 -1.11 -16.73 4.50
CA ALA A 289 -1.78 -15.49 4.88
C ALA A 289 -2.66 -15.65 6.13
N ALA A 290 -3.38 -16.77 6.23
CA ALA A 290 -4.27 -17.05 7.34
C ALA A 290 -3.50 -17.30 8.65
N TYR A 291 -2.38 -18.03 8.60
CA TYR A 291 -1.58 -18.35 9.79
C TYR A 291 -0.63 -17.24 10.21
N LYS A 292 0.09 -16.64 9.26
CA LYS A 292 1.29 -15.83 9.51
C LYS A 292 1.21 -14.43 8.89
N GLY A 293 0.37 -14.26 7.86
CA GLY A 293 0.33 -13.04 7.08
C GLY A 293 -0.40 -11.87 7.76
N PRO A 294 -0.03 -10.62 7.41
CA PRO A 294 -0.75 -9.43 7.82
C PRO A 294 -2.13 -9.35 7.14
N ASP A 295 -3.00 -8.49 7.67
CA ASP A 295 -4.36 -8.33 7.14
C ASP A 295 -4.40 -7.87 5.69
N SER A 296 -3.38 -7.16 5.20
CA SER A 296 -3.26 -6.78 3.79
C SER A 296 -3.21 -8.00 2.87
N LEU A 297 -2.35 -8.99 3.16
CA LEU A 297 -2.25 -10.22 2.38
C LEU A 297 -3.55 -11.04 2.48
N ARG A 298 -4.15 -11.14 3.66
CA ARG A 298 -5.46 -11.80 3.84
C ARG A 298 -6.55 -11.15 3.00
N LYS A 299 -6.59 -9.82 2.95
CA LYS A 299 -7.53 -9.06 2.10
C LYS A 299 -7.26 -9.31 0.62
N ALA A 300 -6.01 -9.33 0.18
CA ALA A 300 -5.65 -9.63 -1.20
C ALA A 300 -6.08 -11.04 -1.62
N CYS A 301 -5.82 -12.07 -0.80
CA CYS A 301 -6.31 -13.42 -1.02
C CYS A 301 -7.84 -13.46 -1.11
N ARG A 302 -8.55 -12.77 -0.21
CA ARG A 302 -10.02 -12.68 -0.29
C ARG A 302 -10.51 -12.04 -1.58
N MET A 303 -9.93 -10.91 -1.98
CA MET A 303 -10.30 -10.21 -3.20
C MET A 303 -10.06 -11.08 -4.43
N PHE A 304 -8.88 -11.70 -4.54
CA PHE A 304 -8.56 -12.60 -5.64
C PHE A 304 -9.51 -13.80 -5.67
N GLY A 305 -9.69 -14.48 -4.54
CA GLY A 305 -10.53 -15.66 -4.44
C GLY A 305 -12.01 -15.38 -4.75
N ASN A 306 -12.54 -14.22 -4.34
CA ASN A 306 -13.92 -13.82 -4.61
C ASN A 306 -14.17 -13.45 -6.09
N ASN A 307 -13.14 -12.93 -6.76
CA ASN A 307 -13.25 -12.49 -8.16
C ASN A 307 -12.85 -13.59 -9.15
N ASN A 308 -12.20 -14.66 -8.71
CA ASN A 308 -11.75 -15.76 -9.57
C ASN A 308 -12.80 -16.90 -9.69
N LYS A 309 -13.25 -17.17 -10.92
CA LYS A 309 -14.29 -18.18 -11.21
C LYS A 309 -13.84 -19.62 -10.88
N THR A 310 -12.58 -19.95 -11.14
CA THR A 310 -12.01 -21.27 -10.86
C THR A 310 -12.00 -21.54 -9.36
N ILE A 311 -11.48 -20.59 -8.58
CA ILE A 311 -11.43 -20.69 -7.11
C ILE A 311 -12.85 -20.75 -6.51
N GLN A 312 -13.79 -19.93 -7.00
CA GLN A 312 -15.18 -19.98 -6.54
C GLN A 312 -15.87 -21.32 -6.84
N SER A 313 -15.52 -21.95 -7.96
CA SER A 313 -16.04 -23.29 -8.30
C SER A 313 -15.46 -24.36 -7.39
N GLN A 314 -14.15 -24.29 -7.08
CA GLN A 314 -13.50 -25.18 -6.11
C GLN A 314 -14.05 -24.99 -4.70
N LEU A 315 -14.36 -23.76 -4.31
CA LEU A 315 -14.96 -23.41 -3.01
C LEU A 315 -16.35 -24.06 -2.85
N LYS A 316 -17.23 -23.90 -3.85
CA LYS A 316 -18.56 -24.52 -3.86
C LYS A 316 -18.51 -26.05 -3.84
N ALA A 317 -17.49 -26.62 -4.49
CA ALA A 317 -17.25 -28.06 -4.49
C ALA A 317 -16.59 -28.59 -3.21
N GLY A 318 -16.24 -27.72 -2.24
CA GLY A 318 -15.58 -28.10 -0.99
C GLY A 318 -14.14 -28.62 -1.18
N LYS A 319 -13.50 -28.29 -2.30
CA LYS A 319 -12.15 -28.79 -2.65
C LYS A 319 -11.01 -27.98 -2.01
N LEU A 320 -11.31 -26.80 -1.48
CA LEU A 320 -10.32 -25.94 -0.84
C LEU A 320 -10.08 -26.36 0.63
N PRO A 321 -8.86 -26.21 1.18
CA PRO A 321 -8.60 -26.46 2.59
C PRO A 321 -9.49 -25.60 3.49
N ARG A 322 -9.88 -26.14 4.65
CA ARG A 322 -10.82 -25.48 5.57
C ARG A 322 -10.40 -24.06 5.95
N ILE A 323 -9.09 -23.86 6.19
CA ILE A 323 -8.59 -22.54 6.55
C ILE A 323 -8.73 -21.52 5.42
N VAL A 324 -8.63 -21.95 4.17
CA VAL A 324 -8.87 -21.11 2.99
C VAL A 324 -10.37 -20.81 2.85
N GLN A 325 -11.25 -21.78 3.13
CA GLN A 325 -12.69 -21.55 3.16
C GLN A 325 -13.10 -20.54 4.24
N ASP A 326 -12.50 -20.65 5.42
CA ASP A 326 -12.72 -19.73 6.54
C ASP A 326 -12.22 -18.33 6.17
N LEU A 327 -11.04 -18.21 5.55
CA LEU A 327 -10.50 -16.96 5.05
C LEU A 327 -11.43 -16.28 4.03
N LEU A 328 -12.12 -17.07 3.19
CA LEU A 328 -13.09 -16.59 2.19
C LEU A 328 -14.50 -16.33 2.77
N GLY A 329 -14.71 -16.49 4.07
CA GLY A 329 -15.93 -16.07 4.76
C GLY A 329 -17.03 -17.14 4.86
N ILE A 330 -16.73 -18.43 4.66
CA ILE A 330 -17.74 -19.50 4.82
C ILE A 330 -18.04 -19.83 6.31
N SER A 331 -17.10 -19.58 7.22
CA SER A 331 -17.22 -19.99 8.63
C SER A 331 -18.33 -19.29 9.42
N GLU A 332 -18.68 -18.05 9.07
CA GLU A 332 -19.67 -17.29 9.85
C GLU A 332 -21.11 -17.70 9.55
N GLY A 333 -21.39 -18.29 8.37
CA GLY A 333 -22.74 -18.71 7.97
C GLY A 333 -23.24 -19.97 8.68
N LEU A 334 -22.36 -20.94 8.95
CA LEU A 334 -22.75 -22.23 9.54
C LEU A 334 -22.96 -22.15 11.06
N ASN A 335 -22.21 -21.28 11.76
CA ASN A 335 -22.39 -21.06 13.20
C ASN A 335 -23.64 -20.21 13.52
N ALA A 336 -24.04 -19.30 12.63
CA ALA A 336 -25.29 -18.55 12.76
C ALA A 336 -26.54 -19.44 12.61
N GLN A 337 -26.49 -20.45 11.73
CA GLN A 337 -27.59 -21.43 11.57
C GLN A 337 -27.69 -22.43 12.71
N LYS A 338 -26.58 -22.82 13.37
CA LYS A 338 -26.63 -23.66 14.57
C LYS A 338 -27.21 -22.93 15.78
N ARG A 339 -26.89 -21.63 15.98
CA ARG A 339 -27.47 -20.84 17.08
C ARG A 339 -28.97 -20.56 16.93
N ARG A 340 -29.51 -20.55 15.71
CA ARG A 340 -30.95 -20.38 15.45
C ARG A 340 -31.78 -21.67 15.57
N ARG A 341 -31.14 -22.85 15.61
CA ARG A 341 -31.84 -24.14 15.80
C ARG A 341 -31.85 -24.61 17.26
N SER A 342 -31.19 -23.87 18.15
CA SER A 342 -31.11 -24.14 19.58
C SER A 342 -31.74 -23.03 20.43
N LEU A 343 -32.68 -22.26 19.85
CA LEU A 343 -33.56 -21.34 20.56
C LEU A 343 -35.01 -21.71 20.28
#